data_AF-A0A0K8RHL4-F1
#
_entry.id   AF-A0A0K8RHL4-F1
#
_cell.length_a   1.000
_cell.length_b   1.000
_cell.length_c   1.000
_cell.angle_alpha   90.00
_cell.angle_beta   90.00
_cell.angle_gamma   90.00
#
_symmetry.space_group_name_H-M   'P 1'
#
loop_
_entity.id
_entity.type
_entity.pdbx_description
1 polymer ?
#
loop_
_entity_poly.entity_id
_entity_poly.type
_entity_poly.pdbx_seq_one_letter_code
_entity_poly.pdbx_strand_id
1 'polypeptide(L)'
;MEIKWMLAYSLLSILLALGNAQKVNNLAEKALPATKKDTTSKTIAAEKKAVGSTSKQAVPKKAAQKTTAAPEPQAPIPSTDPIICDLKKTQSGLALPSLQCTLQELPENLKVSLKNYMTTAKKNDSDLLEEICNAKEKKQNPAFMSNYTNNDKDMIYDTSVLCRIRHTAKSECEISSLIK
;
A
#
# COMPACT_ATOMS: atom_id res chain seq x y z
N MET A 1 40.33 -12.38 37.28
CA MET A 1 38.97 -12.82 36.87
C MET A 1 38.47 -11.71 35.96
N GLU A 2 38.23 -11.90 34.67
CA GLU A 2 36.83 -11.93 34.17
C GLU A 2 36.71 -12.35 32.70
N ILE A 3 37.80 -12.74 32.01
CA ILE A 3 37.72 -13.11 30.58
C ILE A 3 37.28 -14.56 30.37
N LYS A 4 37.45 -15.43 31.39
CA LYS A 4 37.13 -16.86 31.27
C LYS A 4 35.63 -17.19 31.31
N TRP A 5 34.77 -16.24 31.69
CA TRP A 5 33.32 -16.48 31.81
C TRP A 5 32.51 -16.12 30.55
N MET A 6 33.04 -15.28 29.65
CA MET A 6 32.32 -14.89 28.43
C MET A 6 32.26 -15.99 27.36
N LEU A 7 33.22 -16.93 27.36
CA LEU A 7 33.25 -18.03 26.38
C LEU A 7 32.21 -19.12 26.66
N ALA A 8 31.85 -19.34 27.94
CA ALA A 8 30.85 -20.35 28.29
C ALA A 8 29.43 -19.95 27.89
N TYR A 9 29.12 -18.64 27.88
CA TYR A 9 27.79 -18.14 27.54
C TYR A 9 27.51 -18.18 26.02
N SER A 10 28.55 -18.00 25.20
CA SER A 10 28.42 -18.04 23.74
C SER A 10 28.11 -19.46 23.23
N LEU A 11 28.67 -20.49 23.87
CA LEU A 11 28.46 -21.89 23.46
C LEU A 11 27.10 -22.47 23.88
N LEU A 12 26.46 -21.93 24.93
CA LEU A 12 25.17 -22.44 25.41
C LEU A 12 23.98 -22.02 24.53
N SER A 13 24.14 -20.94 23.75
CA SER A 13 23.05 -20.40 22.90
C SER A 13 22.79 -21.23 21.63
N ILE A 14 23.73 -22.10 21.24
CA ILE A 14 23.60 -22.91 20.00
C ILE A 14 22.69 -24.13 20.23
N LEU A 15 22.51 -24.59 21.47
CA LEU A 15 21.67 -25.76 21.78
C LEU A 15 20.16 -25.46 21.85
N LEU A 16 19.76 -24.20 22.06
CA LEU A 16 18.34 -23.81 22.16
C LEU A 16 17.65 -23.57 20.81
N ALA A 17 18.40 -23.58 19.70
CA ALA A 17 17.86 -23.41 18.35
C ALA A 17 17.46 -24.74 17.67
N LEU A 18 17.67 -25.90 18.31
CA LEU A 18 17.44 -27.22 17.71
C LEU A 18 16.39 -28.07 18.44
N GLY A 19 15.29 -27.45 18.86
CA GLY A 19 14.20 -28.14 19.55
C GLY A 19 12.84 -27.54 19.29
N ASN A 20 12.22 -27.89 18.15
CA ASN A 20 10.80 -28.23 18.00
C ASN A 20 10.42 -28.31 16.51
N ALA A 21 10.89 -29.35 15.83
CA ALA A 21 10.22 -29.84 14.63
C ALA A 21 9.05 -30.73 15.06
N GLN A 22 7.87 -30.14 15.25
CA GLN A 22 6.64 -30.90 15.43
C GLN A 22 5.77 -30.82 14.16
N LYS A 23 5.84 -31.94 13.44
CA LYS A 23 4.89 -32.49 12.47
C LYS A 23 3.42 -32.13 12.76
N VAL A 24 2.73 -31.57 11.77
CA VAL A 24 1.29 -31.80 11.55
C VAL A 24 1.02 -31.91 10.05
N ASN A 25 0.56 -33.09 9.65
CA ASN A 25 -0.03 -33.40 8.36
C ASN A 25 -1.44 -32.79 8.28
N ASN A 26 -1.83 -32.22 7.14
CA ASN A 26 -2.87 -32.77 6.26
C ASN A 26 -3.32 -31.74 5.21
N LEU A 27 -3.38 -32.24 3.97
CA LEU A 27 -4.03 -31.63 2.81
C LEU A 27 -5.49 -31.25 3.13
N ALA A 28 -5.88 -30.06 2.67
CA ALA A 28 -7.24 -29.81 2.21
C ALA A 28 -7.16 -28.87 0.99
N GLU A 29 -7.03 -29.51 -0.16
CA GLU A 29 -7.32 -28.96 -1.48
C GLU A 29 -8.70 -28.30 -1.46
N LYS A 30 -8.78 -27.00 -1.78
CA LYS A 30 -10.04 -26.37 -2.13
C LYS A 30 -9.89 -25.57 -3.41
N ALA A 31 -10.57 -26.08 -4.42
CA ALA A 31 -10.52 -25.72 -5.82
C ALA A 31 -10.85 -24.24 -6.11
N LEU A 32 -10.13 -23.71 -7.09
CA LEU A 32 -10.50 -22.54 -7.89
C LEU A 32 -11.87 -22.76 -8.56
N PRO A 33 -12.80 -21.80 -8.53
CA PRO A 33 -13.93 -21.82 -9.44
C PRO A 33 -13.48 -21.38 -10.84
N ALA A 34 -13.71 -22.30 -11.78
CA ALA A 34 -13.40 -22.20 -13.20
C ALA A 34 -14.18 -21.10 -13.92
N THR A 35 -13.47 -20.47 -14.85
CA THR A 35 -13.94 -19.69 -15.99
C THR A 35 -15.02 -20.45 -16.76
N LYS A 36 -16.16 -19.81 -17.05
CA LYS A 36 -17.06 -20.24 -18.12
C LYS A 36 -17.27 -19.10 -19.10
N LYS A 37 -16.69 -19.29 -20.29
CA LYS A 37 -17.04 -18.58 -21.51
C LYS A 37 -18.05 -19.43 -22.28
N ASP A 38 -18.87 -18.73 -23.05
CA ASP A 38 -19.43 -19.10 -24.34
C ASP A 38 -20.96 -19.28 -24.49
N THR A 39 -21.44 -18.42 -25.40
CA THR A 39 -22.39 -18.70 -26.49
C THR A 39 -23.88 -18.59 -26.21
N THR A 40 -24.48 -17.55 -26.80
CA THR A 40 -25.67 -17.73 -27.64
C THR A 40 -25.62 -16.76 -28.83
N SER A 41 -25.39 -17.33 -30.00
CA SER A 41 -25.54 -16.69 -31.31
C SER A 41 -27.01 -16.42 -31.62
N LYS A 42 -27.32 -15.29 -32.24
CA LYS A 42 -28.48 -15.17 -33.14
C LYS A 42 -28.09 -14.40 -34.40
N THR A 43 -27.89 -15.15 -35.47
CA THR A 43 -27.74 -14.71 -36.85
C THR A 43 -29.12 -14.58 -37.49
N ILE A 44 -29.42 -13.46 -38.14
CA ILE A 44 -30.30 -13.32 -39.33
C ILE A 44 -29.74 -12.09 -40.10
N ALA A 45 -28.86 -12.28 -41.09
CA ALA A 45 -29.10 -12.46 -42.53
C ALA A 45 -28.90 -11.15 -43.33
N ALA A 46 -28.16 -11.28 -44.43
CA ALA A 46 -27.54 -10.23 -45.23
C ALA A 46 -28.28 -9.98 -46.56
N GLU A 47 -27.71 -9.05 -47.36
CA GLU A 47 -28.04 -8.59 -48.73
C GLU A 47 -28.96 -7.35 -48.82
N LYS A 48 -28.72 -6.31 -49.64
CA LYS A 48 -27.80 -6.15 -50.79
C LYS A 48 -27.69 -4.66 -51.20
N LYS A 49 -26.55 -4.35 -51.82
CA LYS A 49 -26.26 -3.37 -52.90
C LYS A 49 -26.14 -1.87 -52.62
N ALA A 50 -25.05 -1.37 -53.21
CA ALA A 50 -24.55 -0.02 -53.32
C ALA A 50 -25.38 0.91 -54.23
N VAL A 51 -25.24 2.22 -54.02
CA VAL A 51 -24.79 3.27 -54.96
C VAL A 51 -25.40 4.60 -54.50
N GLY A 52 -24.57 5.63 -54.32
CA GLY A 52 -25.07 7.01 -54.17
C GLY A 52 -24.20 7.91 -53.30
N SER A 53 -22.97 8.16 -53.72
CA SER A 53 -22.17 9.28 -53.21
C SER A 53 -22.77 10.60 -53.71
N THR A 54 -23.24 11.46 -52.82
CA THR A 54 -23.20 12.91 -53.02
C THR A 54 -23.11 13.60 -51.66
N SER A 55 -21.91 14.14 -51.42
CA SER A 55 -21.55 15.05 -50.33
C SER A 55 -22.53 16.22 -50.20
N LYS A 56 -23.13 16.37 -49.02
CA LYS A 56 -23.36 17.69 -48.42
C LYS A 56 -22.97 17.64 -46.94
N GLN A 57 -21.86 18.29 -46.69
CA GLN A 57 -21.20 18.53 -45.42
C GLN A 57 -22.16 19.30 -44.49
N ALA A 58 -22.66 18.65 -43.44
CA ALA A 58 -23.19 19.32 -42.27
C ALA A 58 -22.17 19.09 -41.15
N VAL A 59 -21.43 20.14 -40.80
CA VAL A 59 -20.53 20.15 -39.64
C VAL A 59 -21.37 19.80 -38.41
N PRO A 60 -21.12 18.67 -37.71
CA PRO A 60 -21.74 18.45 -36.42
C PRO A 60 -21.18 19.52 -35.49
N LYS A 61 -22.06 20.41 -35.03
CA LYS A 61 -21.78 21.37 -33.98
C LYS A 61 -21.23 20.57 -32.80
N LYS A 62 -19.91 20.64 -32.59
CA LYS A 62 -19.20 20.00 -31.49
C LYS A 62 -19.81 20.57 -30.22
N ALA A 63 -20.79 19.86 -29.65
CA ALA A 63 -21.23 20.11 -28.30
C ALA A 63 -19.96 19.96 -27.46
N ALA A 64 -19.50 21.07 -26.90
CA ALA A 64 -18.45 21.03 -25.89
C ALA A 64 -19.02 20.20 -24.75
N GLN A 65 -18.71 18.90 -24.74
CA GLN A 65 -18.84 18.08 -23.54
C GLN A 65 -17.95 18.76 -22.52
N LYS A 66 -18.59 19.47 -21.60
CA LYS A 66 -17.96 19.90 -20.36
C LYS A 66 -17.69 18.60 -19.63
N THR A 67 -16.50 18.04 -19.81
CA THR A 67 -16.03 16.90 -19.03
C THR A 67 -15.92 17.41 -17.61
N THR A 68 -16.98 17.29 -16.82
CA THR A 68 -16.88 17.41 -15.37
C THR A 68 -15.96 16.29 -14.96
N ALA A 69 -14.73 16.63 -14.57
CA ALA A 69 -13.80 15.66 -14.00
C ALA A 69 -14.53 14.89 -12.90
N ALA A 70 -14.39 13.58 -12.89
CA ALA A 70 -14.90 12.77 -11.80
C ALA A 70 -14.33 13.35 -10.49
N PRO A 71 -15.14 13.46 -9.41
CA PRO A 71 -14.61 13.88 -8.12
C PRO A 71 -13.42 13.00 -7.76
N GLU A 72 -12.30 13.61 -7.38
CA GLU A 72 -11.15 12.87 -6.89
C GLU A 72 -11.58 12.05 -5.65
N PRO A 73 -11.20 10.77 -5.56
CA PRO A 73 -11.46 9.96 -4.38
C PRO A 73 -10.82 10.62 -3.16
N GLN A 74 -11.59 10.94 -2.13
CA GLN A 74 -11.03 11.47 -0.90
C GLN A 74 -10.36 10.36 -0.08
N ALA A 75 -9.20 10.66 0.51
CA ALA A 75 -8.51 9.78 1.43
C ALA A 75 -9.42 9.43 2.61
N PRO A 76 -9.38 8.17 3.07
CA PRO A 76 -9.92 7.85 4.37
C PRO A 76 -9.14 8.62 5.44
N ILE A 77 -9.82 9.03 6.52
CA ILE A 77 -9.14 9.54 7.71
C ILE A 77 -8.77 8.34 8.62
N PRO A 78 -7.53 8.27 9.14
CA PRO A 78 -6.40 9.18 8.87
C PRO A 78 -5.83 9.00 7.46
N SER A 79 -5.32 10.09 6.87
CA SER A 79 -4.69 10.10 5.53
C SER A 79 -3.32 9.42 5.47
N THR A 80 -3.03 8.55 6.42
CA THR A 80 -1.88 7.66 6.49
C THR A 80 -2.41 6.27 6.80
N ASP A 81 -1.74 5.23 6.33
CA ASP A 81 -2.15 3.85 6.52
C ASP A 81 -2.42 3.52 8.01
N PRO A 82 -3.67 3.24 8.40
CA PRO A 82 -4.01 3.00 9.80
C PRO A 82 -3.36 1.71 10.35
N ILE A 83 -2.98 0.76 9.49
CA ILE A 83 -2.38 -0.51 9.91
C ILE A 83 -0.97 -0.30 10.49
N ILE A 84 -0.28 0.78 10.13
CA ILE A 84 1.05 1.09 10.67
C ILE A 84 1.05 1.20 12.20
N CYS A 85 -0.08 1.61 12.78
CA CYS A 85 -0.25 1.72 14.22
C CYS A 85 -0.47 0.37 14.91
N ASP A 86 -1.03 -0.59 14.20
CA ASP A 86 -1.17 -1.95 14.70
C ASP A 86 0.20 -2.64 14.70
N LEU A 87 1.06 -2.32 13.71
CA LEU A 87 2.48 -2.70 13.72
C LEU A 87 3.22 -2.06 14.92
N LYS A 88 3.05 -0.76 15.17
CA LYS A 88 3.65 -0.08 16.34
C LYS A 88 3.19 -0.73 17.64
N LYS A 89 1.88 -0.97 17.79
CA LYS A 89 1.27 -1.53 19.00
C LYS A 89 1.75 -2.95 19.30
N THR A 90 1.94 -3.76 18.26
CA THR A 90 2.51 -5.12 18.39
C THR A 90 4.03 -5.12 18.53
N GLN A 91 4.66 -3.94 18.64
CA GLN A 91 6.11 -3.78 18.69
C GLN A 91 6.81 -4.44 17.50
N SER A 92 6.12 -4.51 16.36
CA SER A 92 6.73 -4.95 15.12
C SER A 92 7.85 -3.98 14.75
N GLY A 93 9.05 -4.50 14.51
CA GLY A 93 10.18 -3.73 13.99
C GLY A 93 9.94 -3.13 12.60
N LEU A 94 8.76 -3.29 12.02
CA LEU A 94 8.38 -2.86 10.68
C LEU A 94 7.62 -1.53 10.64
N ALA A 95 7.09 -1.04 11.77
CA ALA A 95 6.28 0.17 11.79
C ALA A 95 7.09 1.42 11.39
N LEU A 96 8.23 1.63 12.05
CA LEU A 96 9.09 2.78 11.78
C LEU A 96 9.74 2.71 10.38
N PRO A 97 10.28 1.57 9.92
CA PRO A 97 10.75 1.45 8.54
C PRO A 97 9.66 1.73 7.49
N SER A 98 8.43 1.27 7.72
CA SER A 98 7.30 1.56 6.80
C SER A 98 7.01 3.06 6.72
N LEU A 99 7.07 3.77 7.85
CA LEU A 99 6.92 5.22 7.86
C LEU A 99 8.09 5.88 7.12
N GLN A 100 9.32 5.50 7.42
CA GLN A 100 10.52 6.06 6.78
C GLN A 100 10.51 5.90 5.26
N CYS A 101 10.12 4.72 4.76
CA CYS A 101 9.85 4.50 3.34
C CYS A 101 8.82 5.51 2.82
N THR A 102 7.71 5.70 3.54
CA THR A 102 6.67 6.66 3.13
C THR A 102 7.25 8.06 2.98
N LEU A 103 7.99 8.54 3.99
CA LEU A 103 8.57 9.89 3.98
C LEU A 103 9.60 10.06 2.84
N GLN A 104 10.34 9.01 2.52
CA GLN A 104 11.33 8.99 1.45
C GLN A 104 10.70 9.02 0.04
N GLU A 105 9.56 8.36 -0.14
CA GLU A 105 8.87 8.26 -1.44
C GLU A 105 7.95 9.46 -1.74
N LEU A 106 7.77 10.41 -0.80
CA LEU A 106 6.97 11.61 -1.05
C LEU A 106 7.60 12.51 -2.14
N PRO A 107 6.78 13.22 -2.93
CA PRO A 107 7.28 14.27 -3.81
C PRO A 107 7.99 15.38 -3.04
N GLU A 108 8.96 16.03 -3.70
CA GLU A 108 9.84 17.02 -3.08
C GLU A 108 9.08 18.21 -2.45
N ASN A 109 7.98 18.66 -3.07
CA ASN A 109 7.16 19.73 -2.52
C ASN A 109 6.52 19.35 -1.16
N LEU A 110 6.16 18.08 -0.97
CA LEU A 110 5.62 17.61 0.31
C LEU A 110 6.72 17.35 1.32
N LYS A 111 7.88 16.82 0.89
CA LYS A 111 9.06 16.65 1.75
C LYS A 111 9.49 17.96 2.38
N VAL A 112 9.49 19.07 1.62
CA VAL A 112 9.82 20.40 2.15
C VAL A 112 8.85 20.82 3.25
N SER A 113 7.55 20.68 3.01
CA SER A 113 6.50 21.01 3.99
C SER A 113 6.62 20.16 5.26
N LEU A 114 6.83 18.85 5.10
CA LEU A 114 7.07 17.94 6.21
C LEU A 114 8.34 18.32 6.99
N LYS A 115 9.46 18.56 6.31
CA LYS A 115 10.73 18.93 6.95
C LYS A 115 10.59 20.23 7.75
N ASN A 116 9.88 21.22 7.21
CA ASN A 116 9.59 22.45 7.92
C ASN A 116 8.76 22.18 9.18
N TYR A 117 7.69 21.39 9.07
CA TYR A 117 6.89 20.97 10.22
C TYR A 117 7.75 20.29 11.30
N MET A 118 8.55 19.30 10.90
CA MET A 118 9.42 18.53 11.81
C MET A 118 10.45 19.42 12.50
N THR A 119 11.03 20.36 11.77
CA THR A 119 12.01 21.32 12.31
C THR A 119 11.36 22.26 13.32
N THR A 120 10.22 22.86 12.98
CA THR A 120 9.49 23.79 13.84
C THR A 120 8.95 23.10 15.10
N ALA A 121 8.41 21.89 14.94
CA ALA A 121 7.86 21.09 16.04
C ALA A 121 8.94 20.33 16.83
N LYS A 122 10.21 20.36 16.38
CA LYS A 122 11.34 19.61 16.94
C LYS A 122 11.05 18.11 17.06
N LYS A 123 10.49 17.53 16.00
CA LYS A 123 10.07 16.12 15.93
C LYS A 123 11.02 15.29 15.07
N ASN A 124 11.16 14.02 15.41
CA ASN A 124 11.80 12.97 14.61
C ASN A 124 10.77 11.95 14.09
N ASP A 125 11.19 11.02 13.24
CA ASP A 125 10.28 10.04 12.61
C ASP A 125 9.49 9.20 13.61
N SER A 126 10.05 8.90 14.79
CA SER A 126 9.35 8.19 15.85
C SER A 126 8.25 9.06 16.47
N ASP A 127 8.52 10.35 16.69
CA ASP A 127 7.50 11.30 17.16
C ASP A 127 6.37 11.45 16.13
N LEU A 128 6.71 11.40 14.84
CA LEU A 128 5.74 11.43 13.75
C LEU A 128 4.88 10.17 13.72
N LEU A 129 5.49 8.98 13.92
CA LEU A 129 4.76 7.72 14.03
C LEU A 129 3.79 7.75 15.22
N GLU A 130 4.21 8.33 16.34
CA GLU A 130 3.35 8.52 17.51
C GLU A 130 2.19 9.47 17.22
N GLU A 131 2.46 10.60 16.58
CA GLU A 131 1.43 11.55 16.16
C GLU A 131 0.40 10.90 15.23
N ILE A 132 0.85 10.10 14.26
CA ILE A 132 -0.01 9.36 13.33
C ILE A 132 -0.96 8.44 14.09
N CYS A 133 -0.44 7.70 15.06
CA CYS A 133 -1.27 6.76 15.83
C CYS A 133 -2.22 7.44 16.79
N ASN A 134 -1.80 8.55 17.41
CA ASN A 134 -2.69 9.37 18.21
C ASN A 134 -3.82 10.00 17.35
N ALA A 135 -3.52 10.36 16.10
CA ALA A 135 -4.50 10.89 15.16
C ALA A 135 -5.51 9.80 14.70
N LYS A 136 -5.04 8.57 14.46
CA LYS A 136 -5.89 7.39 14.17
C LYS A 136 -6.93 7.19 15.28
N GLU A 137 -6.51 7.18 16.54
CA GLU A 137 -7.41 7.00 17.69
C GLU A 137 -8.47 8.10 17.76
N LYS A 138 -8.09 9.34 17.41
CA LYS A 138 -8.99 10.50 17.35
C LYS A 138 -9.80 10.59 16.06
N LYS A 139 -9.65 9.63 15.13
CA LYS A 139 -10.26 9.64 13.78
C LYS A 139 -10.06 10.97 13.06
N GLN A 140 -8.82 11.47 13.11
CA GLN A 140 -8.42 12.74 12.53
C GLN A 140 -7.15 12.58 11.71
N ASN A 141 -6.86 13.56 10.88
CA ASN A 141 -5.56 13.62 10.22
C ASN A 141 -4.47 14.03 11.21
N PRO A 142 -3.24 13.49 11.06
CA PRO A 142 -2.07 13.98 11.77
C PRO A 142 -1.90 15.49 11.56
N ALA A 143 -1.35 16.18 12.56
CA ALA A 143 -1.18 17.63 12.53
C ALA A 143 -0.22 18.09 11.41
N PHE A 144 0.79 17.28 11.08
CA PHE A 144 1.68 17.57 9.96
C PHE A 144 0.96 17.63 8.61
N MET A 145 -0.26 17.08 8.51
CA MET A 145 -1.08 17.09 7.29
C MET A 145 -2.07 18.24 7.21
N SER A 146 -2.05 19.17 8.18
CA SER A 146 -2.97 20.31 8.23
C SER A 146 -2.89 21.21 6.99
N ASN A 147 -1.69 21.36 6.41
CA ASN A 147 -1.44 22.23 5.25
C ASN A 147 -1.49 21.50 3.90
N TYR A 148 -1.77 20.19 3.88
CA TYR A 148 -1.85 19.42 2.64
C TYR A 148 -3.24 19.48 2.03
N THR A 149 -3.27 19.54 0.69
CA THR A 149 -4.51 19.41 -0.08
C THR A 149 -5.09 18.00 0.10
N ASN A 150 -6.33 17.77 -0.37
CA ASN A 150 -6.91 16.43 -0.33
C ASN A 150 -6.11 15.48 -1.24
N ASN A 151 -5.77 15.89 -2.46
CA ASN A 151 -4.94 15.09 -3.36
C ASN A 151 -3.56 14.74 -2.75
N ASP A 152 -2.92 15.66 -2.03
CA ASP A 152 -1.67 15.37 -1.32
C ASP A 152 -1.87 14.31 -0.24
N LYS A 153 -2.99 14.39 0.50
CA LYS A 153 -3.37 13.42 1.53
C LYS A 153 -3.63 12.03 0.95
N ASP A 154 -4.32 11.98 -0.19
CA ASP A 154 -4.63 10.74 -0.92
C ASP A 154 -3.33 10.04 -1.35
N MET A 155 -2.41 10.81 -1.93
CA MET A 155 -1.10 10.29 -2.32
C MET A 155 -0.27 9.82 -1.12
N ILE A 156 -0.29 10.55 0.01
CA ILE A 156 0.43 10.11 1.23
C ILE A 156 -0.19 8.80 1.75
N TYR A 157 -1.52 8.69 1.74
CA TYR A 157 -2.20 7.47 2.14
C TYR A 157 -1.77 6.29 1.26
N ASP A 158 -1.87 6.42 -0.07
CA ASP A 158 -1.50 5.36 -1.00
C ASP A 158 -0.02 4.96 -0.87
N THR A 159 0.87 5.95 -0.77
CA THR A 159 2.31 5.72 -0.57
C THR A 159 2.56 4.96 0.73
N SER A 160 1.87 5.33 1.82
CA SER A 160 2.03 4.67 3.11
C SER A 160 1.56 3.21 3.10
N VAL A 161 0.46 2.92 2.41
CA VAL A 161 -0.04 1.56 2.22
C VAL A 161 0.97 0.72 1.43
N LEU A 162 1.51 1.28 0.33
CA LEU A 162 2.52 0.60 -0.48
C LEU A 162 3.80 0.30 0.31
N CYS A 163 4.30 1.28 1.05
CA CYS A 163 5.48 1.10 1.90
C CYS A 163 5.26 0.06 3.01
N ARG A 164 4.09 0.07 3.67
CA ARG A 164 3.74 -0.98 4.64
C ARG A 164 3.76 -2.36 3.99
N ILE A 165 3.13 -2.52 2.81
CA ILE A 165 3.12 -3.80 2.09
C ILE A 165 4.54 -4.25 1.77
N ARG A 166 5.40 -3.36 1.26
CA ARG A 166 6.79 -3.70 0.93
C ARG A 166 7.57 -4.23 2.14
N HIS A 167 7.33 -3.71 3.34
CA HIS A 167 8.03 -4.17 4.55
C HIS A 167 7.37 -5.39 5.22
N THR A 168 6.09 -5.63 5.00
CA THR A 168 5.34 -6.72 5.66
C THR A 168 5.15 -7.96 4.78
N ALA A 169 5.23 -7.81 3.47
CA ALA A 169 5.19 -8.93 2.54
C ALA A 169 6.52 -9.68 2.55
N LYS A 170 6.44 -11.01 2.58
CA LYS A 170 7.62 -11.86 2.36
C LYS A 170 8.15 -11.64 0.97
N SER A 171 9.48 -11.57 0.84
CA SER A 171 10.11 -11.47 -0.48
C SER A 171 9.88 -12.74 -1.29
N GLU A 172 9.83 -12.62 -2.62
CA GLU A 172 9.73 -13.79 -3.52
C GLU A 172 10.91 -14.77 -3.32
N CYS A 173 12.08 -14.25 -2.92
CA CYS A 173 13.25 -15.04 -2.55
C CYS A 173 13.00 -15.90 -1.30
N GLU A 174 12.38 -15.33 -0.27
CA GLU A 174 12.00 -16.07 0.94
C GLU A 174 10.94 -17.11 0.64
N ILE A 175 9.91 -16.77 -0.15
CA ILE A 175 8.84 -17.71 -0.52
C ILE A 175 9.41 -18.89 -1.31
N SER A 176 10.32 -18.64 -2.26
CA SER A 176 10.97 -19.69 -3.04
C SER A 176 11.78 -20.65 -2.17
N SER A 177 12.38 -20.16 -1.07
CA SER A 177 13.10 -21.01 -0.12
C SER A 177 12.20 -21.91 0.74
N LEU A 178 10.92 -21.58 0.86
CA LEU A 178 9.91 -22.31 1.65
C LEU A 178 9.21 -23.41 0.83
N ILE A 179 9.27 -23.33 -0.50
CA ILE A 179 8.75 -24.33 -1.44
C ILE A 179 9.92 -25.26 -1.80
N LYS A 180 10.23 -26.21 -0.92
CA LYS A 180 11.20 -27.29 -1.16
C LYS A 180 10.48 -28.62 -1.39
#